data_AF-A0A5C8T061-F1
#
_entry.id   AF-A0A5C8T061-F1
#
_cell.length_a   1.000
_cell.length_b   1.000
_cell.length_c   1.000
_cell.angle_alpha   90.00
_cell.angle_beta   90.00
_cell.angle_gamma   90.00
#
_symmetry.space_group_name_H-M   'P 1'
#
loop_
_entity.id
_entity.type
_entity.pdbx_description
1 polymer ?
#
loop_
_entity_poly.entity_id
_entity_poly.type
_entity_poly.pdbx_seq_one_letter_code
_entity_poly.pdbx_strand_id
1 'polypeptide(L)'
;LPRIVVAVDPPASSGRSADACGIVAVGALGDTAYVLADATLARAGPQAWANAALALYHRLGADGLVVEVNQGGEMATAVLAQCDPAVPVTPVRATRGKYLRAEPVSLLYAQGRVRHVGALPALEDELCDFGPDGLSSGASPDRLDALVWAVTHLLLAPRAEPRIRSF
;
A
#
# COMPACT_ATOMS: atom_id res chain seq x y z
N LEU A 1 15.35 -2.69 8.48
CA LEU A 1 14.87 -3.81 7.63
C LEU A 1 15.56 -3.69 6.28
N PRO A 2 15.94 -4.78 5.61
CA PRO A 2 16.71 -4.71 4.36
C PRO A 2 15.92 -4.15 3.18
N ARG A 3 14.58 -4.19 3.21
CA ARG A 3 13.72 -3.45 2.28
C ARG A 3 12.48 -2.91 2.97
N ILE A 4 12.09 -1.68 2.68
CA ILE A 4 10.89 -0.99 3.16
C ILE A 4 10.19 -0.34 1.96
N VAL A 5 8.88 -0.51 1.86
CA VAL A 5 8.05 0.21 0.87
C VAL A 5 6.90 0.91 1.55
N VAL A 6 6.46 2.02 0.96
CA VAL A 6 5.21 2.70 1.32
C VAL A 6 4.19 2.42 0.22
N ALA A 7 3.12 1.70 0.54
CA ALA A 7 2.02 1.52 -0.40
C ALA A 7 0.99 2.63 -0.23
N VAL A 8 0.45 3.07 -1.37
CA VAL A 8 -0.56 4.12 -1.47
C VAL A 8 -1.74 3.58 -2.29
N ASP A 9 -2.91 3.57 -1.68
CA ASP A 9 -4.20 3.32 -2.34
C ASP A 9 -4.98 4.65 -2.40
N PRO A 10 -4.90 5.40 -3.52
CA PRO A 10 -5.57 6.67 -3.65
C PRO A 10 -7.08 6.50 -3.87
N PRO A 11 -7.92 7.41 -3.34
CA PRO A 11 -9.36 7.34 -3.53
C PRO A 11 -9.72 7.56 -5.01
N ALA A 12 -10.78 6.88 -5.47
CA ALA A 12 -11.31 7.00 -6.83
C ALA A 12 -11.93 8.36 -7.15
N SER A 13 -12.32 9.10 -6.11
CA SER A 13 -12.94 10.42 -6.23
C SER A 13 -12.16 11.46 -5.43
N SER A 14 -12.38 12.74 -5.73
CA SER A 14 -11.77 13.86 -5.02
C SER A 14 -12.83 14.69 -4.28
N GLY A 15 -12.41 15.44 -3.26
CA GLY A 15 -13.28 16.35 -2.51
C GLY A 15 -13.88 15.75 -1.23
N ARG A 16 -14.95 16.35 -0.70
CA ARG A 16 -15.51 16.01 0.63
C ARG A 16 -16.16 14.62 0.70
N SER A 17 -16.51 14.05 -0.45
CA SER A 17 -17.05 12.70 -0.60
C SER A 17 -15.98 11.66 -0.92
N ALA A 18 -14.71 12.04 -1.00
CA ALA A 18 -13.64 11.08 -1.23
C ALA A 18 -13.50 10.13 -0.05
N ASP A 19 -13.32 8.85 -0.38
CA ASP A 19 -12.92 7.81 0.56
C ASP A 19 -11.53 8.13 1.17
N ALA A 20 -11.05 7.28 2.07
CA ALA A 20 -9.71 7.48 2.62
C ALA A 20 -8.65 7.19 1.55
N CYS A 21 -7.47 7.77 1.72
CA CYS A 21 -6.29 7.36 0.99
C CYS A 21 -5.47 6.44 1.89
N GLY A 22 -5.47 5.15 1.57
CA GLY A 22 -4.69 4.14 2.27
C GLY A 22 -3.20 4.43 2.12
N ILE A 23 -2.47 4.56 3.23
CA ILE A 23 -1.01 4.77 3.22
C ILE A 23 -0.38 3.89 4.29
N VAL A 24 0.31 2.83 3.88
CA VAL A 24 0.88 1.84 4.81
C VAL A 24 2.34 1.57 4.46
N ALA A 25 3.22 1.65 5.46
CA ALA A 25 4.62 1.26 5.33
C ALA A 25 4.83 -0.17 5.82
N VAL A 26 5.49 -0.98 5.00
CA VAL A 26 5.86 -2.36 5.34
C VAL A 26 7.32 -2.57 5.00
N GLY A 27 8.06 -3.23 5.88
CA GLY A 27 9.39 -3.75 5.57
C GLY A 27 9.42 -5.27 5.53
N ALA A 28 10.40 -5.83 4.84
CA ALA A 28 10.61 -7.28 4.75
C ALA A 28 11.97 -7.67 5.31
N LEU A 29 12.01 -8.82 5.98
CA LEU A 29 13.24 -9.51 6.37
C LEU A 29 13.05 -11.00 6.08
N GLY A 30 13.85 -11.52 5.16
CA GLY A 30 13.68 -12.89 4.65
C GLY A 30 12.32 -13.05 3.99
N ASP A 31 11.53 -13.98 4.49
CA ASP A 31 10.20 -14.34 4.01
C ASP A 31 9.05 -13.72 4.85
N THR A 32 9.41 -12.83 5.78
CA THR A 32 8.50 -12.20 6.75
C THR A 32 8.37 -10.69 6.51
N ALA A 33 7.14 -10.20 6.50
CA ALA A 33 6.79 -8.78 6.43
C ALA A 33 6.48 -8.21 7.82
N TYR A 34 6.88 -6.96 8.02
CA TYR A 34 6.68 -6.18 9.23
C TYR A 34 5.94 -4.90 8.86
N VAL A 35 4.69 -4.76 9.32
CA VAL A 35 3.89 -3.54 9.15
C VAL A 35 4.42 -2.50 10.14
N LEU A 36 4.95 -1.40 9.59
CA LEU A 36 5.72 -0.41 10.35
C LEU A 36 4.89 0.79 10.76
N ALA A 37 3.98 1.22 9.90
CA ALA A 37 3.18 2.41 10.12
C ALA A 37 1.95 2.40 9.22
N ASP A 38 0.90 3.01 9.73
CA ASP A 38 -0.28 3.40 8.99
C ASP A 38 -0.41 4.93 9.07
N ALA A 39 -0.39 5.59 7.92
CA ALA A 39 -0.50 7.03 7.75
C ALA A 39 -1.70 7.41 6.87
N THR A 40 -2.68 6.52 6.77
CA THR A 40 -3.89 6.72 5.96
C THR A 40 -4.60 8.02 6.32
N LEU A 41 -4.99 8.78 5.30
CA LEU A 41 -5.66 10.07 5.46
C LEU A 41 -7.10 10.01 4.96
N ALA A 42 -8.05 10.43 5.81
CA ALA A 42 -9.43 10.58 5.41
C ALA A 42 -9.64 11.86 4.59
N ARG A 43 -10.40 11.78 3.48
CA ARG A 43 -10.87 12.93 2.68
C ARG A 43 -9.74 13.88 2.24
N ALA A 44 -8.58 13.33 1.88
CA ALA A 44 -7.42 14.10 1.46
C ALA A 44 -7.40 14.31 -0.06
N GLY A 45 -7.06 15.53 -0.50
CA GLY A 45 -6.80 15.80 -1.91
C GLY A 45 -5.46 15.22 -2.40
N PRO A 46 -5.24 15.12 -3.73
CA PRO A 46 -4.05 14.51 -4.33
C PRO A 46 -2.71 14.91 -3.71
N GLN A 47 -2.48 16.21 -3.60
CA GLN A 47 -1.22 16.74 -3.07
C GLN A 47 -1.05 16.44 -1.57
N ALA A 48 -2.14 16.39 -0.80
CA ALA A 48 -2.08 16.14 0.63
C ALA A 48 -1.69 14.70 0.95
N TRP A 49 -2.31 13.71 0.29
CA TRP A 49 -1.92 12.32 0.49
C TRP A 49 -0.55 12.01 -0.12
N ALA A 50 -0.18 12.65 -1.23
CA ALA A 50 1.15 12.49 -1.82
C ALA A 50 2.25 12.96 -0.86
N ASN A 51 2.08 14.14 -0.26
CA ASN A 51 3.02 14.66 0.73
C ASN A 51 3.11 13.77 1.97
N ALA A 52 2.00 13.18 2.42
CA ALA A 52 2.01 12.26 3.57
C ALA A 52 2.75 10.95 3.25
N ALA A 53 2.53 10.37 2.07
CA ALA A 53 3.25 9.18 1.62
C ALA A 53 4.75 9.45 1.46
N LEU A 54 5.13 10.59 0.87
CA LEU A 54 6.53 11.00 0.72
C LEU A 54 7.20 11.30 2.07
N ALA A 55 6.50 11.97 2.98
CA ALA A 55 7.01 12.20 4.34
C ALA A 55 7.23 10.87 5.08
N LEU A 56 6.33 9.90 4.92
CA LEU A 56 6.49 8.56 5.48
C LEU A 56 7.69 7.82 4.87
N TYR A 57 7.84 7.90 3.54
CA TYR A 57 8.96 7.34 2.80
C TYR A 57 10.30 7.86 3.33
N HIS A 58 10.45 9.18 3.42
CA HIS A 58 11.68 9.83 3.89
C HIS A 58 11.97 9.52 5.36
N ARG A 59 10.93 9.57 6.21
CA ARG A 59 11.06 9.30 7.65
C ARG A 59 11.56 7.88 7.93
N LEU A 60 11.15 6.91 7.12
CA LEU A 60 11.52 5.50 7.30
C LEU A 60 12.75 5.09 6.47
N GLY A 61 13.26 5.96 5.60
CA GLY A 61 14.31 5.61 4.64
C GLY A 61 13.87 4.46 3.73
N ALA A 62 12.64 4.53 3.22
CA ALA A 62 12.07 3.48 2.38
C ALA A 62 12.75 3.42 1.00
N ASP A 63 12.64 2.28 0.33
CA ASP A 63 13.26 2.01 -0.98
C ASP A 63 12.38 2.44 -2.15
N GLY A 64 11.06 2.52 -1.93
CA GLY A 64 10.14 3.03 -2.95
C GLY A 64 8.70 3.13 -2.48
N LEU A 65 7.86 3.72 -3.34
CA LEU A 65 6.42 3.74 -3.21
C LEU A 65 5.79 2.69 -4.14
N VAL A 66 4.69 2.09 -3.70
CA VAL A 66 3.85 1.21 -4.50
C VAL A 66 2.47 1.84 -4.59
N VAL A 67 1.99 2.17 -5.78
CA VAL A 67 0.80 3.02 -5.94
C VAL A 67 -0.23 2.36 -6.83
N GLU A 68 -1.46 2.19 -6.34
CA GLU A 68 -2.56 1.67 -7.17
C GLU A 68 -2.96 2.68 -8.26
N VAL A 69 -3.04 2.20 -9.51
CA VAL A 69 -3.34 3.05 -10.67
C VAL A 69 -4.75 2.92 -11.27
N ASN A 70 -5.61 2.07 -10.71
CA ASN A 70 -6.98 1.92 -11.24
C ASN A 70 -7.87 3.14 -11.00
N GLN A 71 -7.59 3.88 -9.93
CA GLN A 71 -8.46 4.93 -9.39
C GLN A 71 -8.02 6.32 -9.85
N GLY A 72 -7.68 6.48 -11.14
CA GLY A 72 -7.10 7.71 -11.69
C GLY A 72 -5.55 7.73 -11.64
N GLY A 73 -4.92 6.56 -11.74
CA GLY A 73 -3.52 6.36 -11.41
C GLY A 73 -2.43 7.10 -12.17
N GLU A 74 -2.66 7.47 -13.43
CA GLU A 74 -1.70 8.34 -14.13
C GLU A 74 -1.58 9.70 -13.43
N MET A 75 -2.67 10.19 -12.84
CA MET A 75 -2.64 11.37 -11.98
C MET A 75 -1.88 11.08 -10.69
N ALA A 76 -2.03 9.90 -10.07
CA ALA A 76 -1.37 9.58 -8.81
C ALA A 76 0.17 9.54 -8.95
N THR A 77 0.67 8.87 -9.99
CA THR A 77 2.12 8.84 -10.27
C THR A 77 2.64 10.22 -10.65
N ALA A 78 1.89 10.99 -11.46
CA ALA A 78 2.27 12.35 -11.83
C ALA A 78 2.33 13.30 -10.63
N VAL A 79 1.35 13.22 -9.71
CA VAL A 79 1.33 14.05 -8.49
C VAL A 79 2.51 13.71 -7.58
N LEU A 80 2.83 12.43 -7.40
CA LEU A 80 4.01 12.02 -6.64
C LEU A 80 5.30 12.52 -7.28
N ALA A 81 5.46 12.35 -8.60
CA ALA A 81 6.63 12.83 -9.33
C ALA A 81 6.75 14.36 -9.33
N GLN A 82 5.63 15.08 -9.31
CA GLN A 82 5.61 16.54 -9.18
C GLN A 82 6.05 16.99 -7.78
N CYS A 83 5.65 16.26 -6.73
CA CYS A 83 6.01 16.57 -5.35
C CYS A 83 7.47 16.20 -5.04
N ASP A 84 7.92 15.04 -5.51
CA ASP A 84 9.30 14.57 -5.36
C ASP A 84 9.69 13.60 -6.50
N PRO A 85 10.41 14.08 -7.54
CA PRO A 85 10.80 13.27 -8.69
C PRO A 85 11.92 12.28 -8.39
N ALA A 86 12.59 12.37 -7.24
CA ALA A 86 13.70 11.47 -6.89
C ALA A 86 13.21 10.13 -6.31
N VAL A 87 11.96 10.06 -5.86
CA VAL A 87 11.40 8.89 -5.20
C VAL A 87 11.00 7.81 -6.22
N PRO A 88 11.50 6.56 -6.09
CA PRO A 88 11.08 5.47 -6.95
C PRO A 88 9.61 5.12 -6.73
N VAL A 89 8.79 5.21 -7.76
CA VAL A 89 7.35 4.87 -7.72
C VAL A 89 7.10 3.65 -8.61
N THR A 90 6.54 2.59 -8.03
CA THR A 90 6.07 1.41 -8.76
C THR A 90 4.55 1.45 -8.90
N PRO A 91 4.01 1.68 -10.10
CA PRO A 91 2.57 1.60 -10.32
C PRO A 91 2.10 0.15 -10.29
N VAL A 92 1.01 -0.13 -9.59
CA VAL A 92 0.35 -1.44 -9.52
C VAL A 92 -1.11 -1.35 -9.90
N ARG A 93 -1.63 -2.41 -10.50
CA ARG A 93 -3.00 -2.46 -11.01
C ARG A 93 -3.73 -3.66 -10.43
N ALA A 94 -4.83 -3.43 -9.72
CA ALA A 94 -5.75 -4.51 -9.35
C ALA A 94 -6.46 -5.04 -10.60
N THR A 95 -6.45 -6.36 -10.78
CA THR A 95 -7.18 -7.07 -11.85
C THR A 95 -8.25 -8.01 -11.28
N ARG A 96 -8.31 -8.13 -9.94
CA ARG A 96 -9.23 -8.97 -9.18
C ARG A 96 -9.86 -8.14 -8.07
N GLY A 97 -11.04 -8.57 -7.63
CA GLY A 97 -11.71 -7.94 -6.49
C GLY A 97 -10.87 -7.97 -5.21
N LYS A 98 -11.18 -7.06 -4.28
CA LYS A 98 -10.43 -6.83 -3.03
C LYS A 98 -10.21 -8.12 -2.24
N TYR A 99 -11.26 -8.93 -2.07
CA TYR A 99 -11.20 -10.19 -1.34
C TYR A 99 -10.18 -11.19 -1.93
N LEU A 100 -10.29 -11.48 -3.24
CA LEU A 100 -9.38 -12.41 -3.92
C LEU A 100 -7.92 -11.90 -3.96
N ARG A 101 -7.74 -10.59 -3.88
CA ARG A 101 -6.42 -9.95 -3.84
C ARG A 101 -5.81 -10.02 -2.44
N ALA A 102 -6.64 -9.98 -1.40
CA ALA A 102 -6.22 -10.11 0.01
C ALA A 102 -5.92 -11.56 0.43
N GLU A 103 -6.55 -12.56 -0.21
CA GLU A 103 -6.41 -13.98 0.14
C GLU A 103 -4.94 -14.47 0.25
N PRO A 104 -4.03 -14.20 -0.72
CA PRO A 104 -2.64 -14.63 -0.57
C PRO A 104 -1.92 -14.00 0.63
N VAL A 105 -2.30 -12.77 1.00
CA VAL A 105 -1.73 -12.07 2.15
C VAL A 105 -2.29 -12.62 3.46
N SER A 106 -3.56 -13.01 3.51
CA SER A 106 -4.15 -13.65 4.70
C SER A 106 -3.50 -14.99 5.00
N LEU A 107 -3.08 -15.75 3.98
CA LEU A 107 -2.28 -16.97 4.15
C LEU A 107 -0.91 -16.69 4.79
N LEU A 108 -0.26 -15.57 4.43
CA LEU A 108 0.99 -15.15 5.08
C LEU A 108 0.77 -14.78 6.55
N TYR A 109 -0.34 -14.13 6.89
CA TYR A 109 -0.75 -13.90 8.28
C TYR A 109 -0.94 -15.21 9.03
N ALA A 110 -1.68 -16.17 8.46
CA ALA A 110 -1.92 -17.48 9.06
C ALA A 110 -0.62 -18.27 9.31
N GLN A 111 0.40 -18.06 8.46
CA GLN A 111 1.74 -18.64 8.62
C GLN A 111 2.63 -17.88 9.61
N GLY A 112 2.16 -16.78 10.21
CA GLY A 112 2.97 -15.94 11.11
C GLY A 112 4.06 -15.12 10.39
N ARG A 113 3.92 -14.95 9.08
CA ARG A 113 4.87 -14.27 8.17
C ARG A 113 4.51 -12.81 7.89
N VAL A 114 3.42 -12.30 8.46
CA VAL A 114 3.15 -10.87 8.53
C VAL A 114 2.97 -10.49 10.01
N ARG A 115 3.66 -9.45 10.45
CA ARG A 115 3.68 -9.00 11.86
C ARG A 115 3.52 -7.50 11.93
N HIS A 116 2.79 -7.01 12.91
CA HIS A 116 2.64 -5.57 13.16
C HIS A 116 3.68 -5.12 14.19
N VAL A 117 4.35 -4.01 13.92
CA VAL A 117 5.34 -3.43 14.84
C VAL A 117 4.63 -2.41 15.72
N GLY A 118 4.22 -2.86 16.91
CA GLY A 118 3.35 -2.08 17.79
C GLY A 118 1.88 -2.18 17.38
N ALA A 119 1.04 -1.38 18.04
CA ALA A 119 -0.40 -1.33 17.76
C ALA A 119 -0.68 -0.38 16.60
N LEU A 120 -1.52 -0.83 15.66
CA LEU A 120 -2.00 -0.05 14.52
C LEU A 120 -3.54 -0.15 14.48
N PRO A 121 -4.24 0.37 15.51
CA PRO A 121 -5.61 -0.04 15.82
C PRO A 121 -6.59 0.17 14.67
N ALA A 122 -6.53 1.31 13.97
CA ALA A 122 -7.42 1.56 12.84
C ALA A 122 -7.19 0.61 11.64
N LEU A 123 -5.94 0.19 11.39
CA LEU A 123 -5.64 -0.84 10.39
C LEU A 123 -6.07 -2.22 10.89
N GLU A 124 -5.79 -2.55 12.16
CA GLU A 124 -6.13 -3.82 12.78
C GLU A 124 -7.65 -4.03 12.81
N ASP A 125 -8.42 -3.01 13.19
CA ASP A 125 -9.88 -3.02 13.17
C ASP A 125 -10.42 -3.27 11.75
N GLU A 126 -9.86 -2.60 10.74
CA GLU A 126 -10.26 -2.79 9.34
C GLU A 126 -9.94 -4.21 8.84
N LEU A 127 -8.79 -4.77 9.23
CA LEU A 127 -8.41 -6.15 8.93
C LEU A 127 -9.35 -7.16 9.59
N CYS A 128 -9.81 -6.89 10.81
CA CYS A 128 -10.75 -7.74 11.53
C CYS A 128 -12.19 -7.66 10.99
N ASP A 129 -12.60 -6.50 10.47
CA ASP A 129 -13.94 -6.29 9.91
C ASP A 129 -14.08 -6.82 8.48
N PHE A 130 -12.99 -6.90 7.71
CA PHE A 130 -13.04 -7.27 6.31
C PHE A 130 -13.37 -8.75 6.06
N GLY A 131 -14.44 -9.00 5.30
CA GLY A 131 -14.88 -10.34 4.90
C GLY A 131 -15.11 -10.49 3.38
N PRO A 132 -15.71 -11.62 2.96
CA PRO A 132 -16.04 -11.88 1.54
C PRO A 132 -16.88 -10.79 0.88
N ASP A 133 -17.77 -10.16 1.65
CA ASP A 133 -18.68 -9.10 1.19
C ASP A 133 -18.10 -7.68 1.39
N GLY A 134 -16.83 -7.56 1.80
CA GLY A 134 -16.19 -6.29 2.12
C GLY A 134 -16.26 -5.94 3.62
N LEU A 135 -16.17 -4.65 3.93
CA LEU A 135 -16.35 -4.14 5.30
C LEU A 135 -17.83 -4.16 5.69
N SER A 136 -18.13 -4.37 6.97
CA SER A 136 -19.52 -4.40 7.47
C SER A 136 -20.25 -3.06 7.28
N SER A 137 -19.49 -1.96 7.24
CA SER A 137 -19.98 -0.61 6.96
C SER A 137 -20.35 -0.36 5.48
N GLY A 138 -19.94 -1.24 4.57
CA GLY A 138 -20.00 -1.02 3.12
C GLY A 138 -18.98 0.01 2.59
N ALA A 139 -18.12 0.56 3.46
CA ALA A 139 -17.04 1.46 3.05
C ALA A 139 -15.91 0.71 2.33
N SER A 140 -15.04 1.47 1.66
CA SER A 140 -13.83 0.93 1.04
C SER A 140 -12.77 0.57 2.10
N PRO A 141 -12.14 -0.62 2.04
CA PRO A 141 -11.05 -1.02 2.93
C PRO A 141 -9.70 -0.47 2.48
N ASP A 142 -9.55 0.86 2.51
CA ASP A 142 -8.41 1.56 1.94
C ASP A 142 -7.08 1.22 2.66
N ARG A 143 -7.10 1.00 3.99
CA ARG A 143 -5.89 0.65 4.78
C ARG A 143 -5.41 -0.75 4.44
N LEU A 144 -6.35 -1.69 4.40
CA LEU A 144 -6.12 -3.08 4.04
C LEU A 144 -5.60 -3.19 2.61
N ASP A 145 -6.19 -2.45 1.66
CA ASP A 145 -5.75 -2.48 0.28
C ASP A 145 -4.30 -1.99 0.12
N ALA A 146 -3.94 -0.90 0.80
CA ALA A 146 -2.56 -0.42 0.84
C ALA A 146 -1.62 -1.47 1.47
N LEU A 147 -1.99 -2.06 2.62
CA LEU A 147 -1.21 -3.14 3.24
C LEU A 147 -1.02 -4.33 2.29
N VAL A 148 -2.09 -4.78 1.64
CA VAL A 148 -2.06 -5.91 0.71
C VAL A 148 -1.10 -5.62 -0.44
N TRP A 149 -1.10 -4.39 -0.98
CA TRP A 149 -0.15 -3.98 -2.00
C TRP A 149 1.29 -4.04 -1.52
N ALA A 150 1.57 -3.50 -0.33
CA ALA A 150 2.92 -3.50 0.23
C ALA A 150 3.45 -4.93 0.44
N VAL A 151 2.66 -5.81 1.06
CA VAL A 151 3.05 -7.20 1.32
C VAL A 151 3.21 -7.98 0.01
N THR A 152 2.28 -7.80 -0.93
CA THR A 152 2.34 -8.45 -2.25
C THR A 152 3.61 -8.04 -2.98
N HIS A 153 3.92 -6.74 -3.02
CA HIS A 153 5.13 -6.24 -3.67
C HIS A 153 6.41 -6.81 -3.05
N LEU A 154 6.46 -6.92 -1.72
CA LEU A 154 7.66 -7.37 -1.02
C LEU A 154 7.88 -8.88 -1.10
N LEU A 155 6.81 -9.68 -0.97
CA LEU A 155 6.90 -11.13 -0.72
C LEU A 155 6.32 -12.01 -1.82
N LEU A 156 5.42 -11.51 -2.67
CA LEU A 156 4.67 -12.32 -3.64
C LEU A 156 4.99 -11.95 -5.09
N ALA A 157 5.40 -10.71 -5.35
CA ALA A 157 5.81 -10.29 -6.67
C ALA A 157 7.07 -11.04 -7.12
N PRO A 158 7.15 -11.49 -8.38
CA PRO A 158 8.36 -12.11 -8.92
C PRO A 158 9.54 -11.16 -8.70
N ARG A 159 10.60 -11.68 -8.08
CA ARG A 159 11.83 -10.92 -7.91
C ARG A 159 12.39 -10.68 -9.31
N ALA A 160 12.48 -9.42 -9.75
CA ALA A 160 13.13 -9.10 -11.01
C ALA A 160 14.60 -9.51 -10.91
N GLU A 161 14.98 -10.61 -11.52
CA GLU A 161 16.39 -10.95 -11.72
C GLU A 161 16.98 -9.94 -12.73
N PRO A 162 18.15 -9.34 -12.45
CA PRO A 162 18.83 -8.48 -13.41
C PRO A 162 19.08 -9.28 -14.70
N ARG A 163 18.37 -8.96 -15.77
CA ARG A 163 18.62 -9.52 -17.09
C ARG A 163 19.55 -8.59 -17.86
N ILE A 164 20.80 -9.03 -18.05
CA ILE A 164 21.70 -8.41 -19.02
C ILE A 164 21.09 -8.66 -20.40
N ARG A 165 20.74 -7.58 -21.12
CA ARG A 165 20.36 -7.68 -22.53
C ARG A 165 21.64 -7.85 -23.34
N SER A 166 21.85 -9.06 -23.88
CA SER A 166 22.86 -9.29 -24.91
C SER A 166 22.40 -8.59 -26.20
N PHE A 167 23.26 -7.76 -26.77
CA PHE A 167 23.09 -7.21 -28.13
C PHE A 167 23.67 -8.18 -29.16
#